data_AF-A0A9X2YJX7-F1
#
_entry.id   AF-A0A9X2YJX7-F1
#
_cell.length_a   1.000
_cell.length_b   1.000
_cell.length_c   1.000
_cell.angle_alpha   90.00
_cell.angle_beta   90.00
_cell.angle_gamma   90.00
#
_symmetry.space_group_name_H-M   'P 1'
#
loop_
_entity.id
_entity.type
_entity.pdbx_description
1 polymer ?
#
loop_
_entity_poly.entity_id
_entity_poly.type
_entity_poly.pdbx_seq_one_letter_code
_entity_poly.pdbx_strand_id
1 'polypeptide(L)'
;EHGVRANVVCPGAKTRLSTGPEYEAHIAELNRRGLLDDLSMQGALDAAPPEYAAPTYAYLVSDLAVGVTGQIFIAAGGFVGRFGRPAPEILAYRDHHDAPPWTVEEIAAKMSPVRS
;
A
#
# COMPACT_ATOMS: atom_id res chain seq x y z
N GLU A 1 27.59 5.23 9.46
CA GLU A 1 26.56 4.51 8.66
C GLU A 1 26.78 4.77 7.18
N HIS A 2 26.54 3.79 6.32
CA HIS A 2 26.97 3.79 4.91
C HIS A 2 26.15 4.68 3.96
N GLY A 3 25.27 5.56 4.46
CA GLY A 3 24.46 6.48 3.63
C GLY A 3 23.44 5.80 2.70
N VAL A 4 23.18 4.51 2.88
CA VAL A 4 22.24 3.73 2.06
C VAL A 4 20.80 4.12 2.37
N ARG A 5 19.98 4.28 1.33
CA ARG A 5 18.56 4.61 1.40
C ARG A 5 17.73 3.49 0.79
N ALA A 6 16.60 3.16 1.42
CA ALA A 6 15.67 2.14 0.92
C ALA A 6 14.23 2.64 1.09
N ASN A 7 13.45 2.59 0.02
CA ASN A 7 12.05 3.02 -0.01
C ASN A 7 11.22 2.03 -0.85
N VAL A 8 9.91 2.04 -0.67
CA VAL A 8 8.94 1.25 -1.45
C VAL A 8 8.14 2.17 -2.35
N VAL A 9 7.88 1.74 -3.59
CA VAL A 9 6.96 2.41 -4.50
C VAL A 9 5.88 1.41 -4.91
N CYS A 10 4.62 1.81 -4.78
CA CYS A 10 3.44 1.14 -5.30
C CYS A 10 3.02 1.84 -6.60
N PRO A 11 3.55 1.44 -7.77
CA PRO A 11 3.25 2.10 -9.02
C PRO A 11 1.90 1.63 -9.59
N GLY A 12 1.16 2.54 -10.21
CA GLY A 12 0.07 2.21 -11.13
C GLY A 12 0.50 2.56 -12.55
N ALA A 13 0.55 1.56 -13.43
CA ALA A 13 0.94 1.76 -14.82
C ALA A 13 0.34 0.69 -15.75
N LYS A 14 0.02 1.12 -16.98
CA LYS A 14 -0.33 0.23 -18.08
C LYS A 14 0.91 -0.42 -18.67
N THR A 15 0.94 -1.74 -18.66
CA THR A 15 2.05 -2.55 -19.15
C THR A 15 1.51 -3.76 -19.89
N ARG A 16 2.38 -4.56 -20.50
CA ARG A 16 1.99 -5.84 -21.10
C ARG A 16 1.32 -6.80 -20.11
N LEU A 17 1.61 -6.70 -18.80
CA LEU A 17 0.96 -7.51 -17.76
C LEU A 17 -0.44 -6.99 -17.37
N SER A 18 -0.73 -5.72 -17.64
CA SER A 18 -1.96 -5.02 -17.27
C SER A 18 -2.71 -4.51 -18.50
N THR A 19 -2.75 -5.31 -19.57
CA THR A 19 -3.41 -4.96 -20.84
C THR A 19 -3.89 -6.21 -21.55
N GLY A 20 -4.97 -6.07 -22.32
CA GLY A 20 -5.48 -7.09 -23.22
C GLY A 20 -6.66 -7.87 -22.65
N PRO A 21 -7.31 -8.72 -23.47
CA PRO A 21 -8.60 -9.31 -23.14
C PRO A 21 -8.60 -10.17 -21.87
N GLU A 22 -7.52 -10.90 -21.63
CA GLU A 22 -7.39 -11.74 -20.42
C GLU A 22 -7.32 -10.91 -19.15
N TYR A 23 -6.57 -9.81 -19.17
CA TYR A 23 -6.47 -8.89 -18.04
C TYR A 23 -7.82 -8.20 -17.79
N GLU A 24 -8.47 -7.69 -18.84
CA GLU A 24 -9.77 -7.03 -18.75
C GLU A 24 -10.84 -7.97 -18.19
N ALA A 25 -10.88 -9.22 -18.68
CA ALA A 25 -11.79 -10.25 -18.17
C ALA A 25 -11.51 -10.61 -16.71
N HIS A 26 -10.23 -10.69 -16.32
CA HIS A 26 -9.83 -10.94 -14.94
C HIS A 26 -10.29 -9.82 -13.99
N ILE A 27 -10.07 -8.56 -14.37
CA ILE A 27 -10.52 -7.40 -13.60
C ILE A 27 -12.05 -7.36 -13.47
N ALA A 28 -12.77 -7.64 -14.56
CA ALA A 28 -14.23 -7.73 -14.53
C ALA A 28 -14.74 -8.88 -13.63
N GLU A 29 -14.04 -10.02 -13.59
CA GLU A 29 -14.36 -11.14 -12.69
C GLU A 29 -14.17 -10.75 -11.22
N LEU A 30 -13.07 -10.05 -10.89
CA LEU A 30 -12.82 -9.58 -9.53
C LEU A 30 -13.92 -8.63 -9.04
N ASN A 31 -14.33 -7.69 -9.90
CA ASN A 31 -15.44 -6.78 -9.58
C ASN A 31 -16.76 -7.54 -9.40
N ARG A 32 -17.09 -8.48 -10.30
CA ARG A 32 -18.31 -9.30 -10.19
C ARG A 32 -18.38 -10.10 -8.88
N ARG A 33 -17.22 -10.52 -8.36
CA ARG A 33 -17.09 -11.23 -7.08
C ARG A 33 -17.09 -10.31 -5.85
N GLY A 34 -17.21 -8.99 -6.03
CA GLY A 34 -17.14 -8.00 -4.96
C GLY A 34 -15.74 -7.82 -4.37
N LEU A 35 -14.69 -8.31 -5.05
CA LEU A 35 -13.30 -8.17 -4.60
C LEU A 35 -12.66 -6.87 -5.08
N LEU A 36 -13.33 -6.13 -5.96
CA LEU A 36 -12.91 -4.84 -6.49
C LEU A 36 -14.14 -3.96 -6.67
N ASP A 37 -14.16 -2.78 -6.07
CA ASP A 37 -15.24 -1.82 -6.31
C ASP A 37 -15.16 -1.21 -7.72
N ASP A 38 -16.23 -0.54 -8.15
CA ASP A 38 -16.35 0.00 -9.51
C ASP A 38 -15.29 1.07 -9.82
N LEU A 39 -14.94 1.89 -8.82
CA LEU A 39 -13.92 2.92 -8.97
C LEU A 39 -12.53 2.30 -9.19
N SER A 40 -12.21 1.26 -8.40
CA SER A 40 -10.96 0.53 -8.50
C SER A 40 -10.87 -0.28 -9.79
N MET A 41 -11.99 -0.84 -10.27
CA MET A 41 -12.08 -1.48 -11.58
C MET A 41 -11.77 -0.48 -12.71
N GLN A 42 -12.41 0.69 -12.70
CA GLN A 42 -12.14 1.72 -13.72
C GLN A 42 -10.68 2.17 -13.68
N GLY A 43 -10.12 2.41 -12.49
CA GLY A 43 -8.71 2.77 -12.35
C GLY A 43 -7.75 1.71 -12.85
N ALA A 44 -8.07 0.42 -12.69
CA ALA A 44 -7.26 -0.67 -13.22
C ALA A 44 -7.30 -0.75 -14.76
N LEU A 45 -8.46 -0.50 -15.37
CA LEU A 45 -8.66 -0.57 -16.81
C LEU A 45 -8.13 0.68 -17.56
N ASP A 46 -8.13 1.83 -16.89
CA ASP A 46 -7.65 3.11 -17.42
C ASP A 46 -6.31 3.55 -16.80
N ALA A 47 -5.41 2.59 -16.56
CA ALA A 47 -4.10 2.90 -16.03
C ALA A 47 -3.29 3.76 -17.02
N ALA A 48 -2.64 4.81 -16.51
CA ALA A 48 -1.75 5.65 -17.30
C ALA A 48 -0.46 4.90 -17.72
N PRO A 49 0.27 5.39 -18.75
CA PRO A 49 1.58 4.86 -19.12
C PRO A 49 2.62 4.90 -17.97
N PRO A 50 3.65 4.05 -17.98
CA PRO A 50 4.65 3.96 -16.91
C PRO A 50 5.47 5.23 -16.70
N GLU A 51 5.53 6.12 -17.69
CA GLU A 51 6.17 7.43 -17.62
C GLU A 51 5.58 8.33 -16.52
N TYR A 52 4.36 8.04 -16.05
CA TYR A 52 3.74 8.77 -14.94
C TYR A 52 4.24 8.31 -13.56
N ALA A 53 4.80 7.10 -13.45
CA ALA A 53 5.43 6.61 -12.22
C ALA A 53 6.96 6.84 -12.23
N ALA A 54 7.58 6.88 -13.41
CA ALA A 54 9.03 6.97 -13.59
C ALA A 54 9.71 8.14 -12.83
N PRO A 55 9.16 9.37 -12.78
CA PRO A 55 9.79 10.49 -12.08
C PRO A 55 9.99 10.24 -10.58
N THR A 56 9.10 9.47 -9.94
CA THR A 56 9.24 9.10 -8.52
C THR A 56 10.49 8.26 -8.30
N TYR A 57 10.79 7.33 -9.20
CA TYR A 57 12.02 6.54 -9.14
C TYR A 57 13.25 7.42 -9.35
N ALA A 58 13.23 8.29 -10.36
CA ALA A 58 14.33 9.22 -10.64
C ALA A 58 14.62 10.14 -9.43
N TYR A 59 13.57 10.64 -8.77
CA TYR A 59 13.70 11.40 -7.52
C TYR A 59 14.38 10.58 -6.41
N LEU A 60 13.91 9.36 -6.14
CA LEU A 60 14.41 8.53 -5.04
C LEU A 60 15.87 8.10 -5.19
N VAL A 61 16.36 7.96 -6.43
CA VAL A 61 17.78 7.65 -6.70
C VAL A 61 18.67 8.90 -6.72
N SER A 62 18.08 10.10 -6.80
CA SER A 62 18.83 11.36 -6.84
C SER A 62 19.28 11.86 -5.47
N ASP A 63 20.14 12.87 -5.47
CA ASP A 63 20.58 13.57 -4.25
C ASP A 63 19.46 14.39 -3.58
N LEU A 64 18.40 14.73 -4.33
CA LEU A 64 17.24 15.44 -3.77
C LEU A 64 16.52 14.60 -2.70
N ALA A 65 16.67 13.27 -2.75
CA ALA A 65 16.09 12.34 -1.79
C ALA A 65 17.06 11.96 -0.65
N VAL A 66 18.11 12.74 -0.38
CA VAL A 66 19.12 12.40 0.65
C VAL A 66 18.53 12.15 2.04
N GLY A 67 17.45 12.86 2.39
CA GLY A 67 16.74 12.70 3.66
C GLY A 67 15.61 11.66 3.65
N VAL A 68 15.47 10.87 2.57
CA VAL A 68 14.30 10.00 2.36
C VAL A 68 14.69 8.51 2.41
N THR A 69 14.30 7.84 3.49
CA THR A 69 14.45 6.39 3.66
C THR A 69 13.30 5.83 4.50
N GLY A 70 13.00 4.53 4.35
CA GLY A 70 11.95 3.83 5.06
C GLY A 70 10.52 4.29 4.69
N GLN A 71 10.34 4.96 3.56
CA GLN A 71 9.04 5.50 3.14
C GLN A 71 8.36 4.58 2.12
N ILE A 72 7.03 4.66 2.06
CA ILE A 72 6.19 3.98 1.07
C ILE A 72 5.48 5.05 0.25
N PHE A 73 5.69 5.02 -1.06
CA PHE A 73 5.08 5.94 -2.02
C PHE A 73 4.05 5.21 -2.89
N ILE A 74 3.06 5.97 -3.37
CA ILE A 74 2.18 5.57 -4.47
C ILE A 74 2.38 6.57 -5.61
N ALA A 75 2.52 6.06 -6.84
CA ALA A 75 2.73 6.90 -8.02
C ALA A 75 1.97 6.32 -9.22
N ALA A 76 0.97 7.04 -9.72
CA ALA A 76 0.13 6.59 -10.84
C ALA A 76 -0.59 7.78 -11.49
N GLY A 77 -0.61 7.86 -12.82
CA GLY A 77 -1.47 8.80 -13.58
C GLY A 77 -1.39 10.28 -13.18
N GLY A 78 -0.29 10.73 -12.56
CA GLY A 78 -0.10 12.10 -12.07
C GLY A 78 -0.29 12.28 -10.56
N PHE A 79 -0.81 11.28 -9.86
CA PHE A 79 -0.84 11.25 -8.40
C PHE A 79 0.49 10.75 -7.84
N VAL A 80 1.07 11.49 -6.88
CA VAL A 80 2.18 11.04 -6.05
C VAL A 80 1.79 11.22 -4.59
N GLY A 81 1.65 10.10 -3.88
CA GLY A 81 1.31 10.07 -2.46
C GLY A 81 2.39 9.38 -1.64
N ARG A 82 2.38 9.63 -0.33
CA ARG A 82 3.20 8.91 0.65
C ARG A 82 2.31 8.40 1.76
N PHE A 83 2.45 7.13 2.12
CA PHE A 83 1.77 6.59 3.28
C PHE A 83 2.42 7.14 4.55
N GLY A 84 1.58 7.68 5.45
CA GLY A 84 2.03 8.04 6.79
C GLY A 84 2.47 6.80 7.56
N ARG A 85 3.28 7.00 8.61
CA ARG A 85 3.57 5.92 9.54
C ARG A 85 2.27 5.60 10.30
N PRO A 86 1.80 4.35 10.32
CA PRO A 86 0.63 4.00 11.11
C PRO A 86 0.92 4.31 12.57
N ALA A 87 0.03 5.07 13.20
CA ALA A 87 0.07 5.25 14.64
C ALA A 87 -0.58 4.01 15.29
N PRO A 88 0.03 3.42 16.32
CA PRO A 88 -0.59 2.30 17.01
C PRO A 88 -1.92 2.75 17.63
N GLU A 89 -2.97 1.99 17.36
CA GLU A 89 -4.19 2.05 18.16
C GLU A 89 -3.93 1.30 19.48
N ILE A 90 -4.30 1.91 20.61
CA ILE A 90 -4.18 1.24 21.91
C ILE A 90 -5.34 0.26 22.05
N LEU A 91 -5.07 -1.02 21.80
CA LEU A 91 -6.05 -2.10 21.96
C LEU A 91 -6.22 -2.52 23.42
N ALA A 92 -5.13 -2.61 24.18
CA ALA A 92 -5.13 -2.96 25.59
C ALA A 92 -3.80 -2.60 26.27
N TYR A 93 -3.83 -2.46 27.59
CA TYR A 93 -2.65 -2.23 28.42
C TYR A 93 -2.79 -2.96 29.78
N ARG A 94 -1.70 -3.58 30.24
CA ARG A 94 -1.50 -4.09 31.61
C ARG A 94 -0.01 -3.98 31.94
N ASP A 95 0.33 -3.71 33.19
CA ASP A 95 1.74 -3.68 33.61
C ASP A 95 2.28 -5.12 33.73
N HIS A 96 3.41 -5.38 33.09
CA HIS A 96 4.12 -6.65 33.16
C HIS A 96 4.71 -6.99 34.54
N HIS A 97 4.79 -6.03 35.46
CA HIS A 97 5.21 -6.27 36.84
C HIS A 97 4.13 -6.96 37.67
N ASP A 98 2.86 -6.65 37.39
CA ASP A 98 1.72 -7.08 38.21
C ASP A 98 0.78 -8.06 37.49
N ALA A 99 1.00 -8.30 36.19
CA ALA A 99 0.15 -9.17 35.39
C ALA A 99 0.96 -10.05 34.42
N PRO A 100 0.54 -11.31 34.19
CA PRO A 100 1.15 -12.17 33.19
C PRO A 100 0.88 -11.65 31.76
N PRO A 101 1.65 -12.12 30.77
CA PRO A 101 1.36 -11.85 29.36
C PRO A 101 -0.10 -12.15 28.99
N TRP A 102 -0.63 -11.42 28.01
CA TRP A 102 -1.97 -11.69 27.48
C TRP A 102 -2.05 -13.09 26.87
N THR A 103 -3.14 -13.82 27.10
CA THR A 103 -3.42 -15.05 26.32
C THR A 103 -3.96 -14.68 24.93
N VAL A 104 -3.89 -15.64 24.00
CA VAL A 104 -4.42 -15.44 22.64
C VAL A 104 -5.93 -15.15 22.67
N GLU A 105 -6.66 -15.78 23.58
CA GLU A 105 -8.10 -15.58 23.79
C GLU A 105 -8.40 -14.17 24.33
N GLU A 106 -7.60 -13.69 25.28
CA GLU A 106 -7.76 -12.34 25.80
C GLU A 106 -7.49 -11.28 24.73
N ILE A 107 -6.47 -11.48 23.87
CA ILE A 107 -6.18 -10.60 22.72
C ILE A 107 -7.34 -10.64 21.72
N ALA A 108 -7.82 -11.82 21.37
CA ALA A 108 -8.94 -11.98 20.44
C ALA A 108 -10.18 -11.23 20.92
N ALA A 109 -10.46 -11.24 22.23
CA ALA A 109 -11.57 -10.49 22.82
C ALA A 109 -11.42 -8.96 22.75
N LYS A 110 -10.22 -8.43 22.51
CA LYS A 110 -9.97 -6.99 22.33
C LYS A 110 -10.06 -6.53 20.88
N MET A 111 -10.05 -7.46 19.91
CA MET A 111 -10.17 -7.13 18.50
C MET A 111 -11.63 -6.81 18.16
N SER A 112 -11.90 -5.59 17.67
CA SER A 112 -13.17 -5.32 17.00
C SER A 112 -13.18 -5.99 15.62
N PRO A 113 -14.31 -6.58 15.17
CA PRO A 113 -14.40 -7.04 13.79
C PRO A 113 -14.26 -5.84 12.85
N VAL A 114 -13.31 -5.92 11.92
CA VAL A 114 -13.14 -4.91 10.86
C VAL A 114 -14.41 -4.96 10.02
N ARG A 115 -15.22 -3.90 10.07
CA ARG A 115 -16.34 -3.76 9.15
C ARG A 115 -15.77 -3.41 7.78
N SER A 116 -15.84 -4.37 6.86
CA SER A 116 -15.68 -4.19 5.42
C SER A 116 -16.83 -3.39 4.84
#